data_AF-A0A9W5L2Q9-F1
#
_entry.id   AF-A0A9W5L2Q9-F1
#
_cell.length_a   1.000
_cell.length_b   1.000
_cell.length_c   1.000
_cell.angle_alpha   90.00
_cell.angle_beta   90.00
_cell.angle_gamma   90.00
#
_symmetry.space_group_name_H-M   'P 1'
#
loop_
_entity.id
_entity.type
_entity.pdbx_description
1 polymer ?
#
loop_
_entity_poly.entity_id
_entity_poly.type
_entity_poly.pdbx_seq_one_letter_code
_entity_poly.pdbx_strand_id
1 'polypeptide(L)' 'MEHLIAKLKYKGNEYYYAAYITGGVFGSGTGEEFQREGRGSYIPLWRPINELEKVNIKPYEVVGNIFNYYKI' A
#
# COMPACT_ATOMS: atom_id res chain seq x y z
N MET A 1 6.07 15.51 6.14
CA MET A 1 6.85 14.37 6.70
C MET A 1 6.08 13.60 7.78
N GLU A 2 4.87 14.01 8.21
CA GLU A 2 4.21 13.48 9.42
C GLU A 2 3.57 12.08 9.33
N HIS A 3 3.57 11.43 8.17
CA HIS A 3 2.91 10.13 8.00
C HIS A 3 3.73 9.12 7.18
N LEU A 4 5.03 9.34 7.01
CA LEU A 4 5.90 8.38 6.33
C LEU A 4 6.09 7.16 7.23
N ILE A 5 5.64 5.99 6.74
CA ILE A 5 5.82 4.70 7.43
C ILE A 5 7.19 4.13 7.07
N ALA A 6 7.54 4.12 5.79
CA ALA A 6 8.78 3.52 5.32
C ALA A 6 9.27 4.12 4.00
N LYS A 7 10.60 4.18 3.85
CA LYS A 7 11.28 4.38 2.59
C LYS A 7 12.13 3.15 2.31
N LEU A 8 11.74 2.36 1.33
CA LEU A 8 12.37 1.08 1.01
C LEU A 8 12.96 1.12 -0.39
N LYS A 9 13.95 0.24 -0.64
CA LYS A 9 14.52 0.06 -1.98
C LYS A 9 14.39 -1.40 -2.38
N TYR A 10 13.44 -1.69 -3.29
CA TYR A 10 13.18 -3.05 -3.76
C TYR A 10 13.31 -3.18 -5.28
N LYS A 11 12.33 -2.69 -6.05
CA LYS A 11 12.42 -2.58 -7.53
C LYS A 11 12.54 -1.13 -8.00
N GLY A 12 13.03 -0.29 -7.10
CA GLY A 12 13.00 1.16 -7.19
C GLY A 12 12.92 1.73 -5.77
N ASN A 13 12.86 3.06 -5.67
CA ASN A 13 12.57 3.72 -4.39
C ASN A 13 11.06 3.69 -4.17
N GLU A 14 10.64 3.13 -3.04
CA GLU A 14 9.24 3.02 -2.65
C GLU A 14 9.01 3.78 -1.34
N TYR A 15 7.93 4.54 -1.28
CA TYR A 15 7.58 5.37 -0.13
C TYR A 15 6.17 5.02 0.31
N TYR A 16 6.02 4.65 1.57
CA TYR A 16 4.77 4.18 2.16
C TYR A 16 4.29 5.21 3.18
N TYR A 17 3.03 5.63 3.07
CA TYR A 17 2.45 6.66 3.92
C TYR A 17 1.17 6.18 4.60
N ALA A 18 0.97 6.55 5.86
CA ALA A 18 -0.32 6.47 6.50
C ALA A 18 -1.23 7.57 5.93
N ALA A 19 -2.45 7.19 5.57
CA ALA A 19 -3.48 8.10 5.09
C ALA A 19 -4.83 7.65 5.63
N TYR A 20 -5.78 8.58 5.70
CA TYR A 20 -7.16 8.31 6.04
C TYR A 20 -8.07 8.76 4.90
N ILE A 21 -9.17 8.05 4.71
CA ILE A 21 -10.17 8.38 3.69
C ILE A 21 -10.91 9.62 4.19
N THR A 22 -10.83 10.72 3.43
CA THR A 22 -11.56 11.96 3.71
C THR A 22 -12.91 12.04 2.98
N GLY A 23 -13.10 11.21 1.94
CA GLY A 23 -14.31 11.14 1.14
C GLY A 23 -14.06 10.48 -0.22
N GLY A 24 -15.09 10.48 -1.07
CA GLY A 24 -15.06 9.88 -2.41
C GLY A 24 -15.35 8.37 -2.43
N VAL A 25 -15.47 7.81 -3.63
CA VAL A 25 -15.65 6.37 -3.86
C VAL A 25 -14.37 5.85 -4.52
N PHE A 26 -13.74 4.83 -3.92
CA PHE A 26 -12.52 4.26 -4.48
C PHE A 26 -12.77 3.71 -5.89
N GLY A 27 -11.87 3.98 -6.83
CA GLY A 27 -11.99 3.54 -8.23
C GLY A 27 -12.98 4.36 -9.08
N SER A 28 -13.64 5.37 -8.52
CA SER A 28 -14.50 6.28 -9.28
C SER A 28 -13.76 7.48 -9.86
N GLY A 29 -12.42 7.46 -9.86
CA GLY A 29 -11.61 8.53 -10.43
C GLY A 29 -11.74 8.57 -11.95
N THR A 30 -11.70 9.76 -12.54
CA THR A 30 -11.77 9.95 -14.00
C THR A 30 -10.39 10.14 -14.65
N GLY A 31 -9.32 10.04 -13.87
CA GLY A 31 -7.95 10.11 -14.39
C GLY A 31 -7.58 8.83 -15.14
N GLU A 32 -6.72 8.95 -16.15
CA GLU A 32 -6.21 7.78 -16.87
C GLU A 32 -5.46 6.84 -15.91
N GLU A 33 -5.93 5.60 -15.81
CA GLU A 33 -5.20 4.56 -15.12
C GLU A 33 -4.10 4.01 -16.02
N PHE A 34 -2.88 3.91 -15.50
CA PHE A 34 -1.78 3.25 -16.20
C PHE A 34 -2.05 1.75 -16.27
N GLN A 35 -2.64 1.29 -17.38
CA GLN A 35 -2.80 -0.12 -17.68
C GLN A 35 -1.76 -0.56 -18.71
N ARG A 36 -1.19 -1.74 -18.50
CA ARG A 36 -0.26 -2.36 -19.46
C ARG A 36 -0.71 -3.80 -19.70
N GLU A 37 -0.99 -4.11 -20.96
CA GLU A 37 -1.45 -5.44 -21.36
C GLU A 37 -0.48 -6.54 -20.91
N GLY A 38 -1.04 -7.68 -20.51
CA GLY A 38 -0.29 -8.87 -20.09
C GLY A 38 0.32 -8.82 -18.68
N ARG A 39 0.02 -7.80 -17.86
CA ARG A 39 0.53 -7.69 -16.47
C ARG A 39 -0.47 -8.08 -15.36
N GLY A 40 -1.62 -8.62 -15.75
CA GLY A 40 -2.73 -8.91 -14.84
C GLY A 40 -3.54 -7.66 -14.47
N SER A 41 -4.55 -7.84 -13.63
CA SER A 41 -5.41 -6.76 -13.13
C SER A 41 -4.96 -6.35 -11.73
N TYR A 42 -4.93 -5.03 -11.48
CA TYR A 42 -4.77 -4.52 -10.13
C TYR A 42 -6.13 -4.52 -9.44
N ILE A 43 -6.27 -5.29 -8.36
CA ILE A 43 -7.47 -5.30 -7.53
C ILE A 43 -7.10 -4.68 -6.17
N PRO A 44 -7.65 -3.52 -5.82
CA PRO A 44 -7.45 -2.93 -4.49
C PRO A 44 -8.10 -3.81 -3.42
N LEU A 45 -7.43 -3.98 -2.28
CA LEU A 45 -7.94 -4.78 -1.16
C LEU A 45 -7.81 -4.00 0.16
N TRP A 46 -8.90 -3.93 0.90
CA TRP A 46 -8.91 -3.47 2.29
C TRP A 46 -8.73 -4.66 3.21
N ARG A 47 -7.70 -4.64 4.06
CA ARG A 47 -7.45 -5.70 5.04
C ARG A 47 -7.12 -5.12 6.42
N PRO A 48 -7.53 -5.80 7.49
CA PRO A 48 -7.07 -5.48 8.84
C PRO A 48 -5.53 -5.54 8.92
N ILE A 49 -4.92 -4.58 9.63
CA ILE A 49 -3.45 -4.48 9.74
C ILE A 49 -2.87 -5.77 10.37
N ASN A 50 -3.48 -6.27 11.44
CA ASN A 50 -3.07 -7.50 12.11
C ASN A 50 -3.17 -8.78 11.26
N GLU A 51 -3.72 -8.71 10.04
CA GLU A 51 -3.77 -9.83 9.10
C GLU A 51 -2.71 -9.74 8.00
N LEU A 52 -1.92 -8.67 7.94
CA LEU A 52 -0.95 -8.46 6.86
C LEU A 52 0.13 -9.54 6.80
N GLU A 53 0.50 -10.15 7.94
CA GLU A 53 1.44 -11.29 7.97
C GLU A 53 0.92 -12.55 7.26
N LYS A 54 -0.41 -12.67 7.10
CA LYS A 54 -1.05 -13.81 6.41
C LYS A 54 -1.03 -13.64 4.90
N VAL A 55 -0.45 -12.55 4.39
CA VAL A 55 -0.42 -12.20 2.97
C VAL A 55 1.03 -12.08 2.50
N ASN A 56 1.29 -12.58 1.30
CA ASN A 56 2.60 -12.44 0.67
C ASN A 56 2.80 -11.01 0.15
N ILE A 57 3.08 -10.07 1.05
CA ILE A 57 3.30 -8.65 0.75
C ILE A 57 4.77 -8.42 0.45
N LYS A 58 5.05 -7.66 -0.62
CA LYS A 58 6.39 -7.27 -1.05
C LYS A 58 6.50 -5.74 -1.04
N PRO A 59 7.62 -5.17 -0.59
CA PRO A 59 8.76 -5.83 0.05
C PRO A 59 8.38 -6.41 1.41
N TYR A 60 8.95 -7.55 1.80
CA TYR A 60 8.54 -8.24 3.03
C TYR A 60 8.69 -7.39 4.30
N GLU A 61 9.71 -6.53 4.32
CA GLU A 61 9.99 -5.63 5.44
C GLU A 61 8.91 -4.56 5.65
N VAL A 62 8.06 -4.27 4.65
CA VAL A 62 7.02 -3.24 4.79
C VAL A 62 6.00 -3.59 5.88
N VAL A 63 5.67 -4.86 6.05
CA VAL A 63 4.71 -5.31 7.07
C VAL A 63 5.24 -5.00 8.47
N GLY A 64 6.52 -5.30 8.72
CA GLY A 64 7.18 -4.95 9.98
C GLY A 64 7.23 -3.44 10.22
N ASN A 65 7.48 -2.63 9.18
CA ASN A 65 7.44 -1.17 9.31
C ASN A 65 6.04 -0.66 9.65
N ILE A 66 4.99 -1.22 9.04
CA ILE A 66 3.59 -0.88 9.35
C ILE A 66 3.27 -1.23 10.82
N PHE A 67 3.66 -2.41 11.28
CA PHE A 67 3.40 -2.86 12.65
C PHE A 67 4.13 -1.98 13.68
N ASN A 68 5.40 -1.69 13.43
CA ASN A 68 6.18 -0.76 14.25
C ASN A 68 5.55 0.63 14.31
N TYR A 69 5.04 1.14 13.17
CA TYR A 69 4.39 2.44 13.11
C TYR A 69 3.10 2.49 13.95
N TYR A 70 2.28 1.44 13.90
CA TYR A 70 1.04 1.36 14.67
C TYR A 70 1.18 0.74 16.07
N LYS A 71 2.39 0.27 16.44
CA LYS A 71 2.71 -0.39 17.71
C LYS A 71 1.82 -1.62 17.99
N ILE A 72 1.65 -2.47 16.98
CA ILE A 72 0.86 -3.71 17.04
C ILE A 72 1.79 -4.91 16.86
#